data_AF-A0A8T7IBX4-F1
#
_entry.id   AF-A0A8T7IBX4-F1
#
_cell.length_a   1.000
_cell.length_b   1.000
_cell.length_c   1.000
_cell.angle_alpha   90.00
_cell.angle_beta   90.00
_cell.angle_gamma   90.00
#
_symmetry.space_group_name_H-M   'P 1'
#
loop_
_entity.id
_entity.type
_entity.pdbx_description
1 polymer ?
#
loop_
_entity_poly.entity_id
_entity_poly.type
_entity_poly.pdbx_seq_one_letter_code
_entity_poly.pdbx_strand_id
1 'polypeptide(L)'
;MSTDNSDDKKWSAIEQAIKKLPREISPPESGWKNVEQQILSQPVAIARQSKWMPFAVAASLLVAVFSTAISIKTLNDYESFRDEQLAFQRTQEQIMLQDQQRQIIRTNFIGRLQNASSSLDPATVADINNNLAIIEQALIDIKQALIKQPGNSRLTELLQDTYAQEKGLIENLESTYPQIRGDI
;
A
#
# COMPACT_ATOMS: atom_id res chain seq x y z
N MET A 1 17.30 15.64 -21.26
CA MET A 1 16.78 14.29 -21.00
C MET A 1 15.80 13.96 -22.10
N SER A 2 16.19 13.12 -23.06
CA SER A 2 15.38 12.72 -24.21
C SER A 2 15.22 11.20 -24.17
N THR A 3 14.08 10.75 -23.67
CA THR A 3 13.68 9.34 -23.69
C THR A 3 12.25 9.27 -24.20
N ASP A 4 12.04 9.46 -25.50
CA ASP A 4 10.76 9.12 -26.13
C ASP A 4 10.89 9.08 -27.66
N ASN A 5 11.38 7.96 -28.20
CA ASN A 5 11.40 7.72 -29.66
C ASN A 5 11.59 6.22 -30.00
N SER A 6 11.93 5.37 -29.02
CA SER A 6 12.11 3.93 -29.24
C SER A 6 10.80 3.17 -29.28
N ASP A 7 9.77 3.64 -28.58
CA ASP A 7 8.53 2.89 -28.41
C ASP A 7 7.58 3.13 -29.59
N ASP A 8 7.52 4.35 -30.13
CA ASP A 8 6.78 4.67 -31.35
C ASP A 8 7.24 3.82 -32.56
N LYS A 9 8.57 3.61 -32.68
CA LYS A 9 9.12 2.75 -33.73
C LYS A 9 8.69 1.29 -33.58
N LYS A 10 8.61 0.77 -32.35
CA LYS A 10 8.18 -0.62 -32.09
C LYS A 10 6.71 -0.80 -32.42
N TRP A 11 5.85 0.14 -32.01
CA TRP A 11 4.41 0.07 -32.28
C TRP A 11 4.11 0.12 -33.79
N SER A 12 4.81 0.98 -34.54
CA SER A 12 4.63 1.04 -36.01
C SER A 12 5.05 -0.25 -36.73
N ALA A 13 6.08 -0.95 -36.23
CA ALA A 13 6.53 -2.22 -36.80
C ALA A 13 5.51 -3.35 -36.55
N ILE A 14 4.87 -3.34 -35.39
CA ILE A 14 3.83 -4.31 -35.03
C ILE A 14 2.57 -4.09 -35.88
N GLU A 15 2.13 -2.85 -36.07
CA GLU A 15 0.98 -2.53 -36.93
C GLU A 15 1.21 -2.98 -38.39
N GLN A 16 2.42 -2.81 -38.90
CA GLN A 16 2.78 -3.31 -40.23
C GLN A 16 2.78 -4.84 -40.30
N ALA A 17 3.22 -5.53 -39.25
CA ALA A 17 3.19 -6.98 -39.19
C ALA A 17 1.74 -7.53 -39.13
N ILE A 18 0.87 -6.86 -38.37
CA ILE A 18 -0.57 -7.21 -38.27
C ILE A 18 -1.28 -7.03 -39.61
N LYS A 19 -0.98 -5.96 -40.36
CA LYS A 19 -1.55 -5.75 -41.70
C LYS A 19 -1.11 -6.79 -42.73
N LYS A 20 0.03 -7.47 -42.51
CA LYS A 20 0.58 -8.50 -43.42
C LYS A 20 0.09 -9.91 -43.09
N LEU A 21 -0.60 -10.12 -41.98
CA LEU A 21 -1.17 -11.43 -41.66
C LEU A 21 -2.41 -11.70 -42.53
N PRO A 22 -2.52 -12.88 -43.15
CA PRO A 22 -3.71 -13.25 -43.90
C PRO A 22 -4.91 -13.27 -42.95
N ARG A 23 -5.96 -12.52 -43.31
CA ARG A 23 -7.17 -12.38 -42.47
C ARG A 23 -7.98 -13.67 -42.36
N GLU A 24 -7.68 -14.64 -43.19
CA GLU A 24 -8.43 -15.89 -43.26
C GLU A 24 -7.47 -17.01 -43.64
N ILE A 25 -7.32 -17.98 -42.74
CA ILE A 25 -6.63 -19.23 -43.00
C ILE A 25 -7.74 -20.24 -43.26
N SER A 26 -7.97 -20.58 -44.53
CA SER A 26 -8.90 -21.66 -44.86
C SER A 26 -8.34 -22.96 -44.29
N PRO A 27 -9.11 -23.71 -43.45
CA PRO A 27 -8.64 -24.98 -42.94
C PRO A 27 -8.38 -25.92 -44.11
N PRO A 28 -7.30 -26.73 -44.08
CA PRO A 28 -7.06 -27.72 -45.11
C PRO A 28 -8.25 -28.71 -45.18
N GLU A 29 -8.81 -28.93 -46.37
CA GLU A 29 -10.00 -29.79 -46.59
C GLU A 29 -9.85 -31.21 -45.99
N SER A 30 -8.62 -31.68 -45.77
CA SER A 30 -8.33 -32.98 -45.15
C SER A 30 -8.60 -33.05 -43.65
N GLY A 31 -8.64 -31.91 -42.95
CA GLY A 31 -8.83 -31.87 -41.49
C GLY A 31 -10.19 -32.41 -41.06
N TRP A 32 -11.23 -32.12 -41.85
CA TRP A 32 -12.60 -32.54 -41.54
C TRP A 32 -12.83 -34.04 -41.69
N LYS A 33 -12.19 -34.70 -42.67
CA LYS A 33 -12.33 -36.16 -42.84
C LYS A 33 -11.77 -36.95 -41.66
N ASN A 34 -10.68 -36.49 -41.06
CA ASN A 34 -10.11 -37.15 -39.87
C ASN A 34 -11.02 -36.97 -38.65
N VAL A 35 -11.63 -35.79 -38.47
CA VAL A 35 -12.59 -35.55 -37.38
C VAL A 35 -13.85 -36.37 -37.58
N GLU A 36 -14.37 -36.43 -38.81
CA GLU A 36 -15.54 -37.24 -39.15
C GLU A 36 -15.29 -38.73 -38.91
N GLN A 37 -14.12 -39.24 -39.31
CA GLN A 37 -13.72 -40.62 -39.00
C GLN A 37 -13.57 -40.86 -37.49
N GLN A 38 -13.05 -39.90 -36.72
CA GLN A 38 -12.94 -40.03 -35.26
C GLN A 38 -14.28 -40.01 -34.53
N ILE A 39 -15.27 -39.29 -35.06
CA ILE A 39 -16.63 -39.26 -34.51
C ILE A 39 -17.37 -40.55 -34.87
N LEU A 40 -17.25 -41.02 -36.11
CA LEU A 40 -17.91 -42.24 -36.58
C LEU A 40 -17.27 -43.52 -36.03
N SER A 41 -15.98 -43.50 -35.71
CA SER A 41 -15.24 -44.64 -35.15
C SER A 41 -15.32 -44.72 -33.63
N GLN A 42 -15.97 -43.76 -32.96
CA GLN A 42 -16.27 -43.88 -31.54
C GLN A 42 -17.52 -44.75 -31.37
N PRO A 43 -17.39 -46.01 -30.91
CA PRO A 43 -18.55 -46.77 -30.52
C PRO A 43 -19.21 -46.01 -29.37
N VAL A 44 -20.46 -45.59 -29.56
CA VAL A 44 -21.30 -45.09 -28.47
C VAL A 44 -21.53 -46.27 -27.54
N ALA A 45 -20.62 -46.47 -26.60
CA ALA A 45 -20.72 -47.50 -25.59
C ALA A 45 -21.90 -47.13 -24.70
N ILE A 46 -23.07 -47.69 -25.00
CA ILE A 46 -24.23 -47.69 -24.12
C ILE A 46 -23.72 -48.27 -22.79
N ALA A 47 -23.56 -47.39 -21.81
CA ALA A 47 -22.84 -47.67 -20.58
C ALA A 47 -23.53 -48.81 -19.83
N ARG A 48 -22.92 -50.00 -19.85
CA ARG A 48 -23.26 -51.07 -18.90
C ARG A 48 -22.98 -50.52 -17.51
N GLN A 49 -24.01 -50.49 -16.67
CA GLN A 49 -23.92 -50.04 -15.27
C GLN A 49 -22.83 -50.80 -14.53
N SER A 50 -21.65 -50.20 -14.44
CA SER A 50 -20.51 -50.74 -13.70
C SER A 50 -20.69 -50.43 -12.22
N LYS A 51 -20.57 -51.44 -11.36
CA LYS A 51 -20.72 -51.35 -9.88
C LYS A 51 -19.74 -50.39 -9.19
N TRP A 52 -18.81 -49.78 -9.93
CA TRP A 52 -17.88 -48.76 -9.45
C TRP A 52 -18.44 -47.32 -9.53
N MET A 53 -19.58 -47.13 -10.21
CA MET A 53 -20.25 -45.83 -10.34
C MET A 53 -20.48 -45.06 -9.03
N PRO A 54 -20.84 -45.68 -7.88
CA PRO A 54 -21.06 -44.90 -6.65
C PRO A 54 -19.77 -44.21 -6.15
N PHE A 55 -18.59 -44.80 -6.40
CA PHE A 55 -17.32 -44.20 -5.97
C PHE A 55 -16.93 -42.98 -6.81
N ALA A 56 -17.22 -42.98 -8.11
CA ALA A 56 -16.93 -41.85 -8.99
C ALA A 56 -17.82 -40.62 -8.69
N VAL A 57 -19.10 -40.85 -8.39
CA VAL A 57 -20.04 -39.78 -7.99
C VAL A 57 -19.68 -39.23 -6.60
N ALA A 58 -19.24 -40.09 -5.67
CA ALA A 58 -18.77 -39.63 -4.36
C ALA A 58 -17.49 -38.80 -4.45
N ALA A 59 -16.55 -39.17 -5.35
CA ALA A 59 -15.30 -38.44 -5.55
C ALA A 59 -15.53 -37.03 -6.12
N SER A 60 -16.45 -36.85 -7.08
CA SER A 60 -16.74 -35.52 -7.64
C SER A 60 -17.42 -34.60 -6.62
N LEU A 61 -18.30 -35.15 -5.77
CA LEU A 61 -18.90 -34.43 -4.63
C LEU A 61 -17.84 -33.98 -3.62
N LEU A 62 -16.88 -34.84 -3.28
CA LEU A 62 -15.76 -34.48 -2.40
C LEU A 62 -14.92 -33.35 -3.00
N VAL A 63 -14.57 -33.40 -4.28
CA VAL A 63 -13.79 -32.34 -4.95
C VAL A 63 -14.54 -31.00 -4.95
N ALA A 64 -15.85 -31.01 -5.21
CA ALA A 64 -16.66 -29.80 -5.19
C ALA A 64 -16.72 -29.16 -3.79
N VAL A 65 -16.97 -29.97 -2.75
CA VAL A 65 -17.02 -29.49 -1.36
C VAL A 65 -15.65 -28.96 -0.90
N PHE A 66 -14.56 -29.64 -1.27
CA PHE A 66 -13.21 -29.20 -0.92
C PHE A 66 -12.84 -27.89 -1.64
N SER A 67 -13.23 -27.73 -2.91
CA SER A 67 -13.04 -26.49 -3.67
C SER A 67 -13.79 -25.31 -3.05
N THR A 68 -15.05 -25.51 -2.67
CA THR A 68 -15.84 -24.47 -1.99
C THR A 68 -15.26 -24.13 -0.61
N ALA A 69 -14.79 -25.11 0.16
CA ALA A 69 -14.18 -24.87 1.46
C ALA A 69 -12.87 -24.06 1.34
N ILE A 70 -12.02 -24.38 0.36
CA ILE A 70 -10.80 -23.60 0.06
C ILE A 70 -11.17 -22.18 -0.39
N SER A 71 -12.18 -22.05 -1.26
CA SER A 71 -12.63 -20.75 -1.77
C SER A 71 -13.13 -19.83 -0.65
N ILE A 72 -13.93 -20.35 0.29
CA ILE A 72 -14.42 -19.60 1.45
C ILE A 72 -13.25 -19.17 2.34
N LYS A 73 -12.28 -20.07 2.59
CA LYS A 73 -11.10 -19.73 3.38
C LYS A 73 -10.26 -18.63 2.72
N THR A 74 -10.03 -18.73 1.41
CA THR A 74 -9.27 -17.72 0.66
C THR A 74 -9.97 -16.36 0.60
N LEU A 75 -11.30 -16.34 0.56
CA LEU A 75 -12.09 -15.10 0.62
C LEU A 75 -11.95 -14.43 1.99
N ASN A 76 -12.02 -15.20 3.07
CA ASN A 76 -11.91 -14.68 4.43
C ASN A 76 -10.50 -14.14 4.73
N ASP A 77 -9.46 -14.85 4.27
CA ASP A 77 -8.07 -14.40 4.37
C ASP A 77 -7.85 -13.12 3.54
N TYR A 78 -8.46 -13.01 2.36
CA TYR A 78 -8.41 -11.80 1.54
C TYR A 78 -9.08 -10.58 2.19
N GLU A 79 -10.24 -10.76 2.84
CA GLU A 79 -10.91 -9.69 3.58
C GLU A 79 -10.05 -9.18 4.74
N SER A 80 -9.45 -10.08 5.53
CA SER A 80 -8.56 -9.68 6.63
C SER A 80 -7.32 -8.90 6.14
N PHE A 81 -6.70 -9.34 5.04
CA PHE A 81 -5.55 -8.64 4.46
C PHE A 81 -5.94 -7.24 3.93
N ARG A 82 -7.10 -7.13 3.29
CA ARG A 82 -7.64 -5.85 2.80
C ARG A 82 -7.91 -4.90 3.96
N ASP A 83 -8.51 -5.38 5.04
CA ASP A 83 -8.82 -4.56 6.21
C ASP A 83 -7.55 -4.08 6.91
N GLU A 84 -6.54 -4.93 7.05
CA GLU A 84 -5.22 -4.56 7.58
C GLU A 84 -4.54 -3.50 6.69
N GLN A 85 -4.60 -3.67 5.37
CA GLN A 85 -4.04 -2.70 4.43
C GLN A 85 -4.75 -1.34 4.52
N LEU A 86 -6.08 -1.32 4.65
CA LEU A 86 -6.85 -0.10 4.83
C LEU A 86 -6.55 0.57 6.18
N ALA A 87 -6.41 -0.21 7.26
CA ALA A 87 -6.02 0.31 8.56
C ALA A 87 -4.62 0.96 8.52
N PHE A 88 -3.67 0.32 7.83
CA PHE A 88 -2.35 0.88 7.62
C PHE A 88 -2.39 2.19 6.82
N GLN A 89 -3.15 2.25 5.73
CA GLN A 89 -3.31 3.48 4.94
C GLN A 89 -3.89 4.63 5.78
N ARG A 90 -4.96 4.38 6.55
CA ARG A 90 -5.54 5.39 7.46
C ARG A 90 -4.54 5.89 8.49
N THR A 91 -3.72 4.99 9.03
CA THR A 91 -2.68 5.33 10.00
C THR A 91 -1.62 6.25 9.37
N GLN A 92 -1.19 5.96 8.14
CA GLN A 92 -0.24 6.80 7.41
C GLN A 92 -0.80 8.19 7.11
N GLU A 93 -2.06 8.26 6.65
CA GLU A 93 -2.75 9.54 6.43
C GLU A 93 -2.83 10.36 7.71
N GLN A 94 -3.18 9.73 8.83
CA GLN A 94 -3.24 10.40 10.13
C GLN A 94 -1.86 10.92 10.56
N ILE A 95 -0.80 10.13 10.40
CA ILE A 95 0.58 10.54 10.72
C ILE A 95 0.97 11.76 9.87
N MET A 96 0.63 11.76 8.57
CA MET A 96 0.95 12.87 7.67
C MET A 96 0.22 14.16 8.08
N LEU A 97 -1.07 14.07 8.43
CA LEU A 97 -1.84 15.22 8.90
C LEU A 97 -1.29 15.79 10.21
N GLN A 98 -0.92 14.92 11.16
CA GLN A 98 -0.31 15.35 12.42
C GLN A 98 1.05 16.02 12.19
N ASP A 99 1.88 15.47 11.30
CA ASP A 99 3.17 16.08 10.97
C ASP A 99 3.01 17.47 10.35
N GLN A 100 2.03 17.64 9.46
CA GLN A 100 1.73 18.95 8.88
C GLN A 100 1.29 19.97 9.94
N GLN A 101 0.39 19.58 10.85
CA GLN A 101 -0.04 20.45 11.96
C GLN A 101 1.12 20.83 12.87
N ARG A 102 1.97 19.86 13.20
CA ARG A 102 3.17 20.05 14.02
C ARG A 102 4.16 21.02 13.37
N GLN A 103 4.42 20.89 12.06
CA GLN A 103 5.29 21.81 11.33
C GLN A 103 4.79 23.26 11.39
N ILE A 104 3.48 23.48 11.27
CA ILE A 104 2.87 24.82 11.39
C ILE A 104 3.12 25.42 12.78
N ILE A 105 2.85 24.65 13.84
CA ILE A 105 3.06 25.10 15.23
C ILE A 105 4.53 25.44 15.46
N ARG A 106 5.44 24.55 15.05
CA ARG A 106 6.89 24.72 15.23
C ARG A 106 7.42 25.93 14.46
N THR A 107 7.08 26.08 13.18
CA THR A 107 7.54 27.22 12.38
C THR A 107 7.07 28.54 12.96
N ASN A 108 5.81 28.61 13.41
CA ASN A 108 5.28 29.80 14.07
C ASN A 108 6.01 30.12 15.38
N PHE A 109 6.28 29.10 16.21
CA PHE A 109 7.05 29.25 17.44
C PHE A 109 8.48 29.74 17.17
N ILE A 110 9.19 29.13 16.21
CA ILE A 110 10.56 29.52 15.87
C ILE A 110 10.61 30.98 15.40
N GLY A 111 9.67 31.40 14.54
CA GLY A 111 9.59 32.79 14.09
C GLY A 111 9.37 33.76 15.26
N ARG A 112 8.50 33.40 16.20
CA ARG A 112 8.26 34.17 17.44
C ARG A 112 9.49 34.21 18.35
N LEU A 113 10.15 33.08 18.56
CA LEU A 113 11.37 32.98 19.36
C LEU A 113 12.50 33.83 18.77
N GLN A 114 12.64 33.85 17.44
CA GLN A 114 13.63 34.69 16.75
C GLN A 114 13.36 36.18 16.99
N ASN A 115 12.10 36.61 16.93
CA ASN A 115 11.73 38.01 17.21
C ASN A 115 11.98 38.38 18.68
N ALA A 116 11.75 37.46 19.61
CA ALA A 116 11.99 37.64 21.05
C ALA A 116 13.47 37.44 21.45
N SER A 117 14.33 36.96 20.55
CA SER A 117 15.71 36.60 20.91
C SER A 117 16.55 37.78 21.42
N SER A 118 16.19 39.02 21.07
CA SER A 118 16.87 40.23 21.54
C SER A 118 16.47 40.65 22.96
N SER A 119 15.32 40.17 23.46
CA SER A 119 14.82 40.45 24.80
C SER A 119 15.03 39.31 25.79
N LEU A 120 15.43 38.13 25.30
CA LEU A 120 15.77 36.96 26.10
C LEU A 120 17.28 36.86 26.32
N ASP A 121 17.68 36.21 27.41
CA ASP A 121 19.08 35.87 27.64
C ASP A 121 19.59 34.87 26.58
N PRO A 122 20.77 35.08 25.98
CA PRO A 122 21.30 34.20 24.92
C PRO A 122 21.44 32.75 25.35
N ALA A 123 21.74 32.46 26.63
CA ALA A 123 21.83 31.08 27.12
C ALA A 123 20.44 30.43 27.14
N THR A 124 19.40 31.17 27.52
CA THR A 124 18.01 30.68 27.48
C THR A 124 17.57 30.31 26.06
N VAL A 125 17.89 31.17 25.07
CA VAL A 125 17.57 30.89 23.66
C VAL A 125 18.32 29.64 23.16
N ALA A 126 19.59 29.48 23.56
CA ALA A 126 20.39 28.31 23.22
C ALA A 126 19.78 27.02 23.81
N ASP A 127 19.36 27.04 25.08
CA ASP A 127 18.76 25.90 25.76
C ASP A 127 17.43 25.48 25.11
N ILE A 128 16.58 26.45 24.77
CA ILE A 128 15.31 26.19 24.05
C ILE A 128 15.59 25.51 22.70
N ASN A 129 16.52 26.05 21.91
CA ASN A 129 16.87 25.49 20.61
C ASN A 129 17.46 24.08 20.73
N ASN A 130 18.31 23.83 21.73
CA ASN A 130 18.87 22.52 21.99
C ASN A 130 17.78 21.50 22.33
N ASN A 131 16.84 21.84 23.20
CA ASN A 131 15.73 20.96 23.56
C ASN A 131 14.84 20.65 22.35
N LEU A 132 14.54 21.64 21.50
CA LEU A 132 13.79 21.44 20.27
C LEU A 132 14.53 20.58 19.23
N ALA A 133 15.86 20.62 19.23
CA ALA A 133 16.68 19.76 18.37
C ALA A 133 16.69 18.31 18.84
N ILE A 134 16.76 18.07 20.16
CA ILE A 134 16.66 16.73 20.76
C ILE A 134 15.33 16.07 20.41
N ILE A 135 14.22 16.81 20.54
CA ILE A 135 12.88 16.30 20.19
C ILE A 135 12.79 16.00 18.69
N GLU A 136 13.32 16.87 17.82
CA GLU A 136 13.35 16.62 16.38
C GLU A 136 14.11 15.33 16.05
N GLN A 137 15.27 15.12 16.67
CA GLN A 137 16.05 13.91 16.45
C GLN A 137 15.27 12.66 16.90
N ALA A 138 14.62 12.71 18.06
CA ALA A 138 13.78 11.61 18.53
C ALA A 138 12.64 11.30 17.54
N LEU A 139 11.98 12.31 16.99
CA LEU A 139 10.94 12.13 15.97
C LEU A 139 11.47 11.48 14.69
N ILE A 140 12.65 11.90 14.22
CA ILE A 140 13.31 11.29 13.07
C ILE A 140 13.59 9.81 13.35
N ASP A 141 14.14 9.49 14.51
CA ASP A 141 14.48 8.13 14.90
C ASP A 141 13.23 7.24 14.98
N ILE A 142 12.13 7.75 15.57
CA ILE A 142 10.85 7.05 15.63
C ILE A 142 10.27 6.81 14.23
N LYS A 143 10.29 7.82 13.35
CA LYS A 143 9.82 7.69 11.96
C LYS A 143 10.66 6.67 11.18
N GLN A 144 11.98 6.68 11.36
CA GLN A 144 12.85 5.67 10.75
C GLN A 144 12.57 4.26 11.27
N ALA A 145 12.29 4.11 12.57
CA ALA A 145 11.87 2.84 13.14
C ALA A 145 10.52 2.38 12.57
N LEU A 146 9.56 3.28 12.38
CA LEU A 146 8.27 3.01 11.74
C LEU A 146 8.41 2.56 10.28
N ILE A 147 9.35 3.13 9.52
CA ILE A 147 9.65 2.66 8.15
C ILE A 147 10.11 1.20 8.18
N LYS A 148 10.89 0.80 9.19
CA LYS A 148 11.36 -0.58 9.36
C LYS A 148 10.26 -1.51 9.90
N GLN A 149 9.33 -0.99 10.70
CA GLN A 149 8.27 -1.75 11.37
C GLN A 149 6.91 -1.04 11.26
N PRO A 150 6.29 -1.01 10.06
CA PRO A 150 5.10 -0.21 9.77
C PRO A 150 3.85 -0.56 10.59
N GLY A 151 3.74 -1.79 11.11
CA GLY A 151 2.62 -2.24 11.94
C GLY A 151 2.86 -2.16 13.45
N ASN A 152 3.97 -1.55 13.90
CA ASN A 152 4.29 -1.47 15.32
C ASN A 152 3.50 -0.35 16.00
N SER A 153 2.38 -0.72 16.63
CA SER A 153 1.48 0.22 17.34
C SER A 153 2.18 1.01 18.44
N ARG A 154 3.20 0.42 19.10
CA ARG A 154 3.96 1.10 20.16
C ARG A 154 4.80 2.25 19.61
N LEU A 155 5.34 2.12 18.41
CA LEU A 155 6.07 3.21 17.75
C LEU A 155 5.12 4.32 17.29
N THR A 156 3.92 3.97 16.81
CA THR A 156 2.88 4.95 16.47
C THR A 156 2.43 5.75 17.69
N GLU A 157 2.20 5.07 18.82
CA GLU A 157 1.88 5.71 20.10
C GLU A 157 3.02 6.62 20.56
N LEU A 158 4.26 6.12 20.54
CA LEU A 158 5.43 6.92 20.91
C LEU A 158 5.59 8.17 20.03
N LEU A 159 5.28 8.08 18.73
CA LEU A 159 5.29 9.23 17.83
C LEU A 159 4.25 10.28 18.25
N GLN A 160 3.03 9.84 18.56
CA GLN A 160 1.94 10.70 19.00
C GLN A 160 2.26 11.36 20.36
N ASP A 161 2.80 10.61 21.30
CA ASP A 161 3.24 11.11 22.60
C ASP A 161 4.34 12.17 22.43
N THR A 162 5.30 11.92 21.54
CA THR A 162 6.39 12.86 21.27
C THR A 162 5.86 14.16 20.64
N TYR A 163 4.88 14.09 19.73
CA TYR A 163 4.20 15.28 19.21
C TYR A 163 3.47 16.07 20.30
N ALA A 164 2.76 15.38 21.20
CA ALA A 164 2.07 16.00 22.31
C ALA A 164 3.03 16.68 23.29
N GLN A 165 4.17 16.03 23.59
CA GLN A 165 5.23 16.58 24.43
C GLN A 165 5.85 17.84 23.81
N GLU A 166 6.15 17.83 22.50
CA GLU A 166 6.67 19.02 21.82
C GLU A 166 5.69 20.20 21.91
N LYS A 167 4.42 19.94 21.62
CA LYS A 167 3.38 20.96 21.72
C LYS A 167 3.28 21.52 23.16
N GLY A 168 3.26 20.63 24.16
CA GLY A 168 3.22 21.04 25.56
C GLY A 168 4.45 21.84 26.00
N LEU A 169 5.64 21.50 25.49
CA LEU A 169 6.86 22.28 25.70
C LEU A 169 6.72 23.69 25.10
N ILE A 170 6.26 23.80 23.85
CA ILE A 170 6.04 25.08 23.17
C ILE A 170 5.06 25.95 23.96
N GLU A 171 3.91 25.40 24.35
CA GLU A 171 2.89 26.11 25.13
C GLU A 171 3.42 26.56 26.50
N ASN A 172 4.21 25.73 27.16
CA ASN A 172 4.84 26.07 28.44
C ASN A 172 5.85 27.22 28.27
N LEU A 173 6.70 27.17 27.25
CA LEU A 173 7.68 28.22 26.95
C LEU A 173 6.98 29.54 26.62
N GLU A 174 5.90 29.51 25.84
CA GLU A 174 5.11 30.71 25.53
C GLU A 174 4.34 31.26 26.74
N SER A 175 4.06 30.44 27.75
CA SER A 175 3.50 30.90 29.02
C SER A 175 4.58 31.48 29.95
N THR A 176 5.77 30.90 29.95
CA THR A 176 6.88 31.29 30.82
C THR A 176 7.56 32.56 30.32
N TYR A 177 7.61 32.75 29.00
CA TYR A 177 8.24 33.89 28.34
C TYR A 177 7.23 34.65 27.48
N PRO A 178 6.46 35.60 28.06
CA PRO A 178 5.45 36.37 27.33
C PRO A 178 6.00 37.12 26.12
N GLN A 179 7.29 37.47 26.15
CA GLN A 179 8.00 38.11 25.04
C GLN A 179 7.92 37.29 23.75
N ILE A 180 7.90 35.96 23.86
CA ILE A 180 7.76 35.04 22.71
C ILE A 180 6.37 35.23 22.08
N ARG A 181 5.31 35.42 22.87
CA ARG A 181 3.96 35.57 22.36
C ARG A 181 3.73 36.92 21.65
N GLY A 182 4.61 37.90 21.90
CA GLY A 182 4.46 39.28 21.43
C GLY A 182 3.58 40.13 22.36
N ASP A 183 3.26 39.63 23.55
CA ASP A 183 2.59 40.39 24.60
C ASP A 183 3.66 41.26 25.29
N ILE A 184 3.60 42.58 25.06
CA ILE A 184 4.50 43.59 25.66
C ILE A 184 3.78 44.29 26.80
#